data_AF-A0A968QTR2-F1
#
_entry.id   AF-A0A968QTR2-F1
#
_cell.length_a   1.000
_cell.length_b   1.000
_cell.length_c   1.000
_cell.angle_alpha   90.00
_cell.angle_beta   90.00
_cell.angle_gamma   90.00
#
_symmetry.space_group_name_H-M   'P 1'
#
loop_
_entity.id
_entity.type
_entity.pdbx_description
1 polymer ?
#
loop_
_entity_poly.entity_id
_entity_poly.type
_entity_poly.pdbx_seq_one_letter_code
_entity_poly.pdbx_strand_id
1 'polypeptide(L)'
;MIYIKPSKSDLKNSPYKLSQAEMKLQSLNTEQLKRYLYKLEVEKAESSVFIRKISVNQAGNEKGFIDVVLQAETLEKAEVFIIL
;
A
#
# COMPACT_ATOMS: atom_id res chain seq x y z
N MET A 1 -15.41 2.23 3.04
CA MET A 1 -15.03 2.37 1.61
C MET A 1 -13.51 2.25 1.50
N ILE A 2 -12.98 1.62 0.46
CA ILE A 2 -11.53 1.56 0.22
C ILE A 2 -11.23 2.48 -0.96
N TYR A 3 -10.37 3.47 -0.74
CA TYR A 3 -9.86 4.35 -1.79
C TYR A 3 -8.37 4.09 -1.97
N ILE A 4 -7.90 4.04 -3.22
CA ILE A 4 -6.51 3.76 -3.60
C ILE A 4 -6.07 4.79 -4.61
N LYS A 5 -4.97 5.50 -4.33
CA LYS A 5 -4.33 6.42 -5.27
C LYS A 5 -2.95 5.89 -5.66
N PRO A 6 -2.78 5.32 -6.87
CA PRO A 6 -1.50 4.85 -7.35
C PRO A 6 -0.62 6.00 -7.87
N SER A 7 0.70 5.85 -7.72
CA SER A 7 1.70 6.73 -8.34
C SER A 7 2.97 5.95 -8.66
N LYS A 8 3.68 6.34 -9.73
CA LYS A 8 4.98 5.77 -10.08
C LYS A 8 6.03 6.87 -10.16
N SER A 9 7.25 6.57 -9.73
CA SER A 9 8.40 7.46 -9.86
C SER A 9 9.62 6.68 -10.33
N ASP A 10 10.46 7.34 -11.13
CA ASP A 10 11.71 6.74 -11.60
C ASP A 10 12.72 6.70 -10.44
N LEU A 11 13.43 5.59 -10.32
CA LEU A 11 14.56 5.46 -9.41
C LEU A 11 15.85 5.79 -10.17
N LYS A 12 16.62 6.74 -9.64
CA LYS A 12 17.88 7.16 -10.26
C LYS A 12 18.82 5.96 -10.43
N ASN A 13 19.36 5.79 -11.63
CA ASN A 13 20.29 4.71 -11.98
C ASN A 13 19.75 3.29 -11.76
N SER A 14 18.44 3.09 -11.90
CA SER A 14 17.79 1.79 -11.70
C SER A 14 16.95 1.39 -12.91
N PRO A 15 16.94 0.09 -13.30
CA PRO A 15 15.99 -0.44 -14.28
C PRO A 15 14.58 -0.64 -13.70
N TYR A 16 14.35 -0.26 -12.44
CA TYR A 16 13.07 -0.37 -11.75
C TYR A 16 12.45 1.01 -11.50
N LYS A 17 11.13 1.07 -11.50
CA LYS A 17 10.35 2.20 -11.03
C LYS A 17 9.83 1.91 -9.63
N LEU A 18 9.76 2.94 -8.79
CA LEU A 18 9.07 2.86 -7.51
C LEU A 18 7.58 3.04 -7.79
N SER A 19 6.79 2.01 -7.50
CA SER A 19 5.33 2.06 -7.55
C SER A 19 4.80 2.21 -6.14
N GLN A 20 3.95 3.20 -5.91
CA GLN A 20 3.41 3.52 -4.60
C GLN A 20 1.88 3.56 -4.67
N ALA A 21 1.23 3.16 -3.58
CA ALA A 21 -0.21 3.26 -3.41
C ALA A 21 -0.52 3.87 -2.04
N GLU A 22 -1.20 5.02 -2.04
CA GLU A 22 -1.84 5.54 -0.83
C GLU A 22 -3.23 4.93 -0.73
N MET A 23 -3.56 4.33 0.42
CA MET A 23 -4.85 3.69 0.64
C MET A 23 -5.52 4.20 1.90
N LYS A 24 -6.83 4.38 1.83
CA LYS A 24 -7.66 4.71 2.99
C LYS A 24 -8.63 3.57 3.27
N LEU A 25 -8.57 3.03 4.48
CA LEU A 25 -9.46 2.02 5.02
C LEU A 25 -10.29 2.67 6.13
N GLN A 26 -11.60 2.46 6.15
CA GLN A 26 -12.48 3.16 7.11
C GLN A 26 -13.32 2.18 7.91
N SER A 27 -13.59 2.57 9.16
CA SER A 27 -14.50 1.88 10.07
C SER A 27 -14.19 0.38 10.19
N LEU A 28 -12.92 0.04 10.39
CA LEU A 28 -12.47 -1.33 10.61
C LEU A 28 -12.06 -1.53 12.07
N ASN A 29 -12.12 -2.76 12.56
CA ASN A 29 -11.51 -3.13 13.85
C ASN A 29 -10.06 -3.59 13.67
N THR A 30 -9.34 -3.71 14.78
CA THR A 30 -7.90 -4.08 14.77
C THR A 30 -7.66 -5.47 14.14
N GLU A 31 -8.58 -6.41 14.31
CA GLU A 31 -8.45 -7.75 13.72
C GLU A 31 -8.53 -7.70 12.18
N GLN A 32 -9.44 -6.88 11.65
CA GLN A 32 -9.55 -6.63 10.21
C GLN A 32 -8.31 -5.93 9.67
N LEU A 33 -7.74 -4.96 10.40
CA LEU A 33 -6.47 -4.32 10.01
C LEU A 33 -5.35 -5.34 9.95
N LYS A 34 -5.18 -6.16 11.00
CA LYS A 34 -4.15 -7.19 11.08
C LYS A 34 -4.22 -8.13 9.89
N ARG A 35 -5.42 -8.64 9.58
CA ARG A 35 -5.63 -9.51 8.41
C ARG A 35 -5.29 -8.80 7.11
N TYR A 36 -5.67 -7.54 6.96
CA TYR A 36 -5.37 -6.77 5.76
C TYR A 36 -3.85 -6.60 5.55
N LEU A 37 -3.12 -6.20 6.59
CA LEU A 37 -1.66 -6.02 6.53
C LEU A 37 -0.94 -7.35 6.23
N TYR A 38 -1.37 -8.43 6.89
CA TYR A 38 -0.83 -9.76 6.64
C TYR A 38 -0.98 -10.18 5.17
N LYS A 39 -2.16 -9.99 4.58
CA LYS A 39 -2.39 -10.27 3.16
C LYS A 39 -1.52 -9.42 2.24
N LEU A 40 -1.36 -8.13 2.58
CA LEU A 40 -0.60 -7.20 1.78
C LEU A 40 0.90 -7.51 1.75
N GLU A 41 1.48 -7.91 2.88
CA GLU A 41 2.93 -8.19 2.98
C GLU A 41 3.27 -9.66 2.68
N VAL A 42 2.45 -10.61 3.14
CA VAL A 42 2.78 -12.05 3.10
C VAL A 42 2.24 -12.73 1.86
N GLU A 43 0.98 -12.51 1.48
CA GLU A 43 0.40 -13.16 0.29
C GLU A 43 0.93 -12.56 -1.03
N LYS A 44 1.60 -11.40 -0.97
CA LYS A 44 2.25 -10.71 -2.10
C LYS A 44 3.78 -10.76 -2.06
N ALA A 45 4.36 -11.69 -1.30
CA ALA A 45 5.82 -11.80 -1.09
C ALA A 45 6.64 -11.80 -2.38
N GLU A 46 6.12 -12.37 -3.48
CA GLU A 46 6.79 -12.37 -4.80
C GLU A 46 6.99 -10.96 -5.39
N SER A 47 6.22 -9.98 -4.94
CA SER A 47 6.27 -8.58 -5.40
C SER A 47 6.93 -7.62 -4.39
N SER A 48 7.49 -8.11 -3.27
CA SER A 48 8.20 -7.30 -2.25
C SER A 48 7.50 -5.96 -1.97
N VAL A 49 6.33 -6.05 -1.33
CA VAL A 49 5.54 -4.87 -0.93
C VAL A 49 6.02 -4.38 0.44
N PHE A 50 6.31 -3.09 0.55
CA PHE A 50 6.75 -2.45 1.78
C PHE A 50 5.73 -1.41 2.24
N ILE A 51 5.31 -1.46 3.51
CA ILE A 51 4.52 -0.40 4.12
C ILE A 51 5.46 0.66 4.68
N ARG A 52 5.41 1.89 4.12
CA ARG A 52 6.28 3.00 4.56
C ARG A 52 5.65 3.86 5.63
N LYS A 53 4.32 3.99 5.60
CA LYS A 53 3.57 4.84 6.52
C LYS A 53 2.25 4.18 6.86
N ILE A 54 1.89 4.30 8.13
CA ILE A 54 0.56 3.97 8.64
C ILE A 54 0.13 5.07 9.61
N SER A 55 -1.07 5.60 9.39
CA SER A 55 -1.75 6.50 10.31
C SER A 55 -3.06 5.84 10.72
N VAL A 56 -3.31 5.78 12.03
CA VAL A 56 -4.49 5.13 12.61
C VAL A 56 -5.20 6.17 13.47
N ASN A 57 -6.49 6.37 13.19
CA ASN A 57 -7.34 7.30 13.93
C ASN A 57 -8.61 6.58 14.39
N GLN A 58 -9.21 7.02 15.49
CA GLN A 58 -10.53 6.53 15.88
C GLN A 58 -11.56 6.87 14.80
N ALA A 59 -12.39 5.90 14.43
CA ALA A 59 -13.46 6.12 13.47
C ALA A 59 -14.69 6.72 14.19
N GLY A 60 -14.90 8.02 14.01
CA GLY A 60 -16.02 8.73 14.63
C GLY A 60 -16.02 8.59 16.16
N ASN A 61 -17.20 8.32 16.73
CA ASN A 61 -17.39 8.20 18.19
C ASN A 61 -17.48 6.75 18.68
N GLU A 62 -17.44 5.77 17.78
CA GLU A 62 -17.58 4.36 18.14
C GLU A 62 -16.25 3.81 18.68
N LYS A 63 -16.31 3.14 19.83
CA LYS A 63 -15.13 2.49 20.41
C LYS A 63 -14.82 1.19 19.66
N GLY A 64 -13.55 0.97 19.36
CA GLY A 64 -13.08 -0.27 18.72
C GLY A 64 -13.05 -0.23 17.19
N PHE A 65 -13.52 0.85 16.56
CA PHE A 65 -13.37 1.10 15.13
C PHE A 65 -12.33 2.18 14.84
N ILE A 66 -11.57 1.98 13.78
CA ILE A 66 -10.47 2.83 13.35
C ILE A 66 -10.56 3.12 11.84
N ASP A 67 -10.11 4.31 11.47
CA ASP A 67 -9.78 4.71 10.11
C ASP A 67 -8.26 4.66 9.94
N VAL A 68 -7.81 4.08 8.84
CA VAL A 68 -6.39 3.88 8.55
C VAL A 68 -6.04 4.50 7.21
N VAL A 69 -4.98 5.30 7.18
CA VAL A 69 -4.31 5.73 5.94
C VAL A 69 -2.96 5.05 5.88
N LEU A 70 -2.68 4.35 4.79
CA LEU A 70 -1.45 3.60 4.59
C LEU A 70 -0.80 3.95 3.26
N GLN A 71 0.53 3.92 3.24
CA GLN A 71 1.33 4.06 2.03
C GLN A 71 2.13 2.77 1.84
N ALA A 72 1.84 2.07 0.75
CA ALA A 72 2.55 0.87 0.34
C ALA A 72 3.42 1.15 -0.90
N GLU A 73 4.54 0.46 -1.02
CA GLU A 73 5.47 0.58 -2.14
C GLU A 73 5.91 -0.80 -2.66
N THR A 74 6.19 -0.88 -3.95
CA THR A 74 6.82 -2.02 -4.60
C THR A 74 7.74 -1.53 -5.72
N LEU A 75 8.63 -2.39 -6.19
CA LEU A 75 9.49 -2.14 -7.34
C LEU A 75 8.94 -2.84 -8.57
N GLU A 76 8.64 -2.07 -9.61
CA GLU A 76 8.18 -2.59 -10.89
C GLU A 76 9.31 -2.47 -11.91
N LYS A 77 9.55 -3.50 -12.72
CA LYS A 77 10.53 -3.42 -13.82
C LYS A 77 10.04 -2.37 -14.82
N ALA A 78 10.91 -1.43 -15.20
CA ALA A 78 10.59 -0.49 -16.26
C ALA A 78 10.39 -1.27 -17.56
N GLU A 79 9.25 -1.06 -18.24
CA GLU A 79 9.04 -1.64 -19.57
C GLU A 79 10.09 -1.07 -20.53
N VAL A 80 11.03 -1.92 -20.95
CA VAL A 80 11.96 -1.60 -22.03
C VAL A 80 11.16 -1.75 -23.32
N PHE A 81 10.74 -0.63 -23.90
CA PHE A 81 10.27 -0.62 -25.29
C PHE A 81 11.47 -0.95 -26.18
N ILE A 82 11.63 -2.23 -26.52
CA ILE A 82 12.45 -2.62 -27.66
C ILE A 82 11.63 -2.16 -28.87
N ILE A 83 12.04 -1.06 -29.50
CA ILE A 83 11.62 -0.75 -30.87
C ILE A 83 12.27 -1.84 -31.72
N LEU A 84 11.44 -2.77 -32.22
CA LEU A 84 11.80 -3.75 -33.25
C LEU A 84 11.90 -3.06 -34.60
#